data_AF-A0A819UFV1-F1
#
_entry.id   AF-A0A819UFV1-F1
#
_cell.length_a   1.000
_cell.length_b   1.000
_cell.length_c   1.000
_cell.angle_alpha   90.00
_cell.angle_beta   90.00
_cell.angle_gamma   90.00
#
_symmetry.space_group_name_H-M   'P 1'
#
loop_
_entity.id
_entity.type
_entity.pdbx_description
1 polymer ?
#
loop_
_entity_poly.entity_id
_entity_poly.type
_entity_poly.pdbx_seq_one_letter_code
_entity_poly.pdbx_strand_id
1 'polypeptide(L)'
;RELGSARAIINAYSNVPLTQQPQYNTYLGSYGMSSQLPYTTTFTNFNYLGYGTGSTESIESKKVLVDLQGQVRLLKKDLENRDARVLELTSMKDADKHVHFESNRYGSTHDLRETTIKLAAKDDRINELKKENDLIIHANYQLRLRVHELESNVNSYDSVSNKSTLAISSIQKDAKEKQDQLLELEARVRTHMEEREASERKMDVLQKKLQELFAQLSVTLEHNYGQPSAASFETVMSRIADINAENILLKGKLVKIEDTNKLLEKDAQSNRATIQQMANQLQSHVHYNINHCLQNDTIKAERDAALHDKETVKTELETVKSRLDSIQKAWQNTRSELDQRENKYSSHELHMKQLENDAVYVKSCFNAFKQQIGQMLSDGYVKVEPKEEEIKQKIQLLMQSSRERGIIITNLENQKEQLTKQLQAQIDINVLKNAFTSLSDEDYEVVMKHVRELLDLDPHQESSKHDPKIETMWAVVSAFNK
;
A
#
# COMPACT_ATOMS: atom_id res chain seq x y z
N ARG A 1 50.31 35.62 26.87
CA ARG A 1 50.28 34.17 26.57
C ARG A 1 49.07 33.62 27.31
N GLU A 2 48.25 32.88 26.57
CA GLU A 2 47.00 32.21 27.00
C GLU A 2 45.83 33.14 27.38
N LEU A 3 45.18 33.69 26.34
CA LEU A 3 43.72 33.85 26.16
C LEU A 3 43.46 34.74 24.93
N GLY A 4 44.02 34.35 23.79
CA GLY A 4 43.93 35.10 22.53
C GLY A 4 43.75 34.20 21.30
N SER A 5 43.10 33.05 21.47
CA SER A 5 42.96 32.04 20.40
C SER A 5 41.58 31.38 20.34
N ALA A 6 40.50 32.14 20.57
CA ALA A 6 39.13 31.65 20.40
C ALA A 6 38.21 32.59 19.60
N ARG A 7 38.78 33.59 18.90
CA ARG A 7 38.02 34.56 18.09
C ARG A 7 38.41 34.61 16.61
N ALA A 8 39.09 33.57 16.12
CA ALA A 8 39.62 33.50 14.76
C ALA A 8 38.99 32.41 13.86
N ILE A 9 37.88 31.76 14.26
CA ILE A 9 37.28 30.65 13.47
C ILE A 9 35.86 30.98 12.92
N ILE A 10 35.26 32.13 13.24
CA ILE A 10 33.86 32.42 12.83
C ILE A 10 33.73 33.49 11.73
N ASN A 11 34.82 34.08 11.21
CA ASN A 11 34.75 35.15 10.19
C ASN A 11 35.36 34.79 8.82
N ALA A 12 35.37 33.52 8.42
CA ALA A 12 36.00 33.09 7.16
C ALA A 12 35.08 32.31 6.19
N TYR A 13 33.76 32.50 6.24
CA TYR A 13 32.83 31.93 5.23
C TYR A 13 31.74 32.91 4.79
N SER A 14 32.16 34.11 4.41
CA SER A 14 31.33 35.04 3.65
C SER A 14 32.12 35.51 2.43
N ASN A 15 31.56 35.33 1.24
CA ASN A 15 32.01 35.80 -0.09
C ASN A 15 32.79 34.79 -0.95
N VAL A 16 32.04 33.97 -1.69
CA VAL A 16 32.44 33.53 -3.05
C VAL A 16 31.20 33.60 -3.96
N PRO A 17 31.28 34.15 -5.19
CA PRO A 17 30.15 34.36 -6.07
C PRO A 17 29.79 33.10 -6.88
N LEU A 18 28.49 32.85 -7.05
CA LEU A 18 27.95 31.76 -7.86
C LEU A 18 27.92 32.13 -9.35
N THR A 19 28.83 31.53 -10.11
CA THR A 19 28.79 31.44 -11.58
C THR A 19 28.15 30.13 -12.04
N GLN A 20 27.17 30.26 -12.93
CA GLN A 20 26.82 29.43 -14.09
C GLN A 20 26.85 27.88 -14.02
N GLN A 21 25.63 27.30 -14.17
CA GLN A 21 25.23 26.15 -15.04
C GLN A 21 25.77 24.74 -14.71
N PRO A 22 25.15 23.62 -15.18
CA PRO A 22 24.05 23.49 -16.15
C PRO A 22 22.86 22.64 -15.71
N GLN A 23 21.81 22.69 -16.54
CA GLN A 23 20.61 21.87 -16.53
C GLN A 23 20.93 20.37 -16.72
N TYR A 24 20.28 19.52 -15.93
CA TYR A 24 20.03 18.13 -16.29
C TYR A 24 18.53 17.85 -16.23
N ASN A 25 17.96 17.68 -17.42
CA ASN A 25 16.68 17.03 -17.67
C ASN A 25 16.81 15.56 -17.28
N THR A 26 15.93 15.08 -16.41
CA THR A 26 15.59 13.65 -16.36
C THR A 26 14.08 13.50 -16.28
N TYR A 27 13.50 13.21 -17.44
CA TYR A 27 12.20 12.58 -17.59
C TYR A 27 12.22 11.22 -16.86
N LEU A 28 11.26 10.98 -15.97
CA LEU A 28 10.84 9.62 -15.63
C LEU A 28 9.34 9.65 -15.37
N GLY A 29 8.59 9.12 -16.35
CA GLY A 29 7.14 8.96 -16.28
C GLY A 29 6.76 7.88 -15.27
N SER A 30 5.81 8.21 -14.40
CA SER A 30 5.13 7.25 -13.53
C SER A 30 3.82 6.83 -14.20
N TYR A 31 3.81 5.64 -14.81
CA TYR A 31 2.57 4.88 -15.00
C TYR A 31 2.21 4.21 -13.67
N GLY A 32 0.94 4.34 -13.27
CA GLY A 32 0.39 3.69 -12.09
C GLY A 32 0.14 2.20 -12.26
N MET A 33 -0.31 1.60 -11.15
CA MET A 33 -1.23 0.46 -10.98
C MET A 33 -0.90 -0.12 -9.60
N SER A 34 -1.79 0.07 -8.63
CA SER A 34 -2.88 -0.84 -8.26
C SER A 34 -2.48 -1.71 -7.07
N SER A 35 -3.23 -1.48 -5.99
CA SER A 35 -3.61 -2.40 -4.91
C SER A 35 -3.18 -3.86 -5.04
N GLN A 36 -2.67 -4.45 -3.95
CA GLN A 36 -3.28 -5.62 -3.29
C GLN A 36 -2.82 -5.72 -1.83
N LEU A 37 -3.80 -5.90 -0.94
CA LEU A 37 -3.64 -6.34 0.45
C LEU A 37 -3.16 -7.80 0.48
N PRO A 38 -2.37 -8.22 1.48
CA PRO A 38 -2.42 -9.58 1.98
C PRO A 38 -2.98 -9.62 3.41
N TYR A 39 -4.15 -10.23 3.54
CA TYR A 39 -4.63 -10.81 4.79
C TYR A 39 -3.78 -12.04 5.13
N THR A 40 -3.16 -12.06 6.31
CA THR A 40 -2.77 -13.32 6.98
C THR A 40 -3.02 -13.20 8.49
N THR A 41 -4.14 -13.75 8.93
CA THR A 41 -4.44 -14.01 10.34
C THR A 41 -3.72 -15.29 10.75
N THR A 42 -2.76 -15.20 11.67
CA THR A 42 -2.23 -16.36 12.41
C THR A 42 -2.82 -16.33 13.82
N PHE A 43 -3.68 -17.32 14.10
CA PHE A 43 -4.19 -17.62 15.44
C PHE A 43 -3.09 -18.35 16.22
N THR A 44 -2.55 -17.72 17.27
CA THR A 44 -1.71 -18.39 18.27
C THR A 44 -2.36 -18.30 19.64
N ASN A 45 -2.71 -19.46 20.18
CA ASN A 45 -3.12 -19.70 21.56
C ASN A 45 -2.07 -19.14 22.55
N PHE A 46 -2.53 -18.32 23.50
CA PHE A 46 -1.82 -18.08 24.75
C PHE A 46 -2.80 -18.24 25.92
N ASN A 47 -2.67 -19.35 26.64
CA ASN A 47 -3.07 -19.45 28.03
C ASN A 47 -1.93 -18.87 28.87
N TYR A 48 -2.18 -17.86 29.71
CA TYR A 48 -1.65 -17.77 31.08
C TYR A 48 -2.31 -16.60 31.87
N LEU A 49 -3.04 -17.00 32.92
CA LEU A 49 -3.38 -16.38 34.20
C LEU A 49 -3.31 -14.84 34.41
N GLY A 50 -4.44 -14.29 34.89
CA GLY A 50 -4.49 -13.04 35.66
C GLY A 50 -5.91 -12.75 36.19
N TYR A 51 -6.11 -12.93 37.49
CA TYR A 51 -7.33 -12.58 38.23
C TYR A 51 -7.60 -11.06 38.20
N GLY A 52 -8.86 -10.64 38.09
CA GLY A 52 -9.26 -9.30 38.55
C GLY A 52 -10.45 -8.65 37.84
N THR A 53 -11.61 -8.70 38.51
CA THR A 53 -12.73 -7.73 38.49
C THR A 53 -13.48 -7.48 37.18
N GLY A 54 -14.77 -7.80 37.22
CA GLY A 54 -15.66 -7.66 36.07
C GLY A 54 -16.33 -6.30 35.91
N SER A 55 -17.26 -6.35 34.95
CA SER A 55 -18.28 -5.37 34.56
C SER A 55 -17.90 -4.41 33.43
N THR A 56 -18.73 -4.45 32.37
CA THR A 56 -18.83 -3.61 31.16
C THR A 56 -18.10 -4.04 29.87
N GLU A 57 -16.84 -4.50 29.89
CA GLU A 57 -16.14 -4.88 28.62
C GLU A 57 -16.61 -6.20 27.97
N SER A 58 -17.32 -7.05 28.72
CA SER A 58 -17.72 -8.39 28.26
C SER A 58 -18.87 -8.37 27.24
N ILE A 59 -19.74 -7.36 27.27
CA ILE A 59 -20.90 -7.28 26.37
C ILE A 59 -20.50 -6.73 25.01
N GLU A 60 -19.61 -5.73 24.99
CA GLU A 60 -19.10 -5.13 23.75
C GLU A 60 -18.20 -6.10 22.99
N SER A 61 -17.35 -6.85 23.72
CA SER A 61 -16.54 -7.93 23.15
C SER A 61 -17.37 -9.05 22.53
N LYS A 62 -18.53 -9.39 23.12
CA LYS A 62 -19.47 -10.39 22.53
C LYS A 62 -20.15 -9.88 21.27
N LYS A 63 -20.51 -8.59 21.21
CA LYS A 63 -21.12 -7.99 20.02
C LYS A 63 -20.14 -7.95 18.85
N VAL A 64 -18.89 -7.55 19.11
CA VAL A 64 -17.81 -7.58 18.11
C VAL A 64 -17.55 -9.00 17.60
N LEU A 65 -17.63 -10.01 18.48
CA LEU A 65 -17.47 -11.42 18.10
C LEU A 65 -18.62 -11.92 17.19
N VAL A 66 -19.85 -11.49 17.45
CA VAL A 66 -21.02 -11.83 16.60
C VAL A 66 -20.92 -11.15 15.23
N ASP A 67 -20.49 -9.89 15.19
CA ASP A 67 -20.31 -9.14 13.94
C ASP A 67 -19.17 -9.72 13.09
N LEU A 68 -18.06 -10.12 13.73
CA LEU A 68 -16.97 -10.83 13.06
C LEU A 68 -17.41 -12.22 12.55
N GLN A 69 -18.23 -12.95 13.31
CA GLN A 69 -18.82 -14.21 12.85
C GLN A 69 -19.81 -14.02 11.68
N GLY A 70 -20.48 -12.86 11.60
CA GLY A 70 -21.31 -12.47 10.46
C GLY A 70 -20.46 -12.19 9.21
N GLN A 71 -19.38 -11.43 9.35
CA GLN A 71 -18.46 -11.13 8.26
C GLN A 71 -17.73 -12.37 7.74
N VAL A 72 -17.31 -13.28 8.62
CA VAL A 72 -16.68 -14.55 8.24
C VAL A 72 -17.67 -15.44 7.46
N ARG A 73 -18.96 -15.45 7.81
CA ARG A 73 -19.98 -16.19 7.05
C ARG A 73 -20.20 -15.63 5.64
N LEU A 74 -20.19 -14.30 5.49
CA LEU A 74 -20.30 -13.65 4.18
C LEU A 74 -19.07 -13.94 3.31
N LEU A 75 -17.87 -13.80 3.87
CA LEU A 75 -16.63 -14.11 3.15
C LEU A 75 -16.53 -15.58 2.76
N LYS A 76 -17.03 -16.50 3.58
CA LYS A 76 -17.10 -17.92 3.24
C LYS A 76 -18.04 -18.18 2.05
N LYS A 77 -19.20 -17.52 2.03
CA LYS A 77 -20.16 -17.61 0.92
C LYS A 77 -19.58 -17.04 -0.38
N ASP A 78 -18.81 -15.96 -0.31
CA ASP A 78 -18.14 -15.37 -1.46
C ASP A 78 -17.02 -16.27 -2.00
N LEU A 79 -16.30 -16.97 -1.12
CA LEU A 79 -15.29 -17.96 -1.50
C LEU A 79 -15.94 -19.17 -2.20
N GLU A 80 -17.03 -19.70 -1.65
CA GLU A 80 -17.78 -20.81 -2.27
C GLU A 80 -18.35 -20.42 -3.65
N ASN A 81 -18.86 -19.20 -3.79
CA ASN A 81 -19.30 -18.67 -5.09
C ASN A 81 -18.13 -18.51 -6.08
N ARG A 82 -16.96 -18.10 -5.60
CA ARG A 82 -15.77 -17.92 -6.44
C ARG A 82 -15.20 -19.26 -6.89
N ASP A 83 -15.21 -20.26 -6.03
CA ASP A 83 -14.81 -21.64 -6.36
C ASP A 83 -15.80 -22.29 -7.34
N ALA A 84 -17.11 -22.05 -7.18
CA ALA A 84 -18.12 -22.47 -8.16
C ALA A 84 -17.88 -21.84 -9.54
N ARG A 85 -17.50 -20.56 -9.58
CA ARG A 85 -17.20 -19.83 -10.81
C ARG A 85 -15.89 -20.28 -11.47
N VAL A 86 -14.90 -20.67 -10.67
CA VAL A 86 -13.65 -21.27 -11.16
C VAL A 86 -13.93 -22.66 -11.73
N LEU A 87 -14.76 -23.48 -11.07
CA LEU A 87 -15.21 -24.77 -11.58
C LEU A 87 -15.95 -24.65 -12.92
N GLU A 88 -16.82 -23.66 -13.07
CA GLU A 88 -17.54 -23.35 -14.31
C GLU A 88 -16.58 -22.88 -15.43
N LEU A 89 -15.56 -22.08 -15.10
CA LEU A 89 -14.52 -21.68 -16.06
C LEU A 89 -13.61 -22.84 -16.48
N THR A 90 -13.32 -23.79 -15.59
CA THR A 90 -12.60 -25.02 -15.95
C THR A 90 -13.45 -25.95 -16.82
N SER A 91 -14.76 -26.08 -16.57
CA SER A 91 -15.62 -26.91 -17.42
C SER A 91 -15.83 -26.31 -18.82
N MET A 92 -15.88 -24.98 -18.94
CA MET A 92 -15.88 -24.30 -20.24
C MET A 92 -14.57 -24.50 -21.01
N LYS A 93 -13.44 -24.56 -20.32
CA LYS A 93 -12.12 -24.76 -20.94
C LYS A 93 -11.90 -26.19 -21.44
N ASP A 94 -12.59 -27.16 -20.84
CA ASP A 94 -12.61 -28.55 -21.30
C ASP A 94 -13.65 -28.79 -22.40
N ALA A 95 -14.75 -28.01 -22.45
CA ALA A 95 -15.69 -28.00 -23.58
C ALA A 95 -15.06 -27.42 -24.86
N ASP A 96 -14.20 -26.40 -24.76
CA ASP A 96 -13.50 -25.79 -25.90
C ASP A 96 -12.46 -26.74 -26.55
N LYS A 97 -11.98 -27.74 -25.80
CA LYS A 97 -11.08 -28.78 -26.34
C LYS A 97 -11.80 -29.88 -27.11
N HIS A 98 -13.11 -30.05 -26.92
CA HIS A 98 -13.89 -31.07 -27.63
C HIS A 98 -14.53 -30.57 -28.93
N VAL A 99 -14.73 -29.25 -29.11
CA VAL A 99 -15.33 -28.69 -30.34
C VAL A 99 -14.30 -28.55 -31.49
N HIS A 100 -13.00 -28.60 -31.20
CA HIS A 100 -11.95 -28.43 -32.22
C HIS A 100 -11.57 -29.69 -33.01
N PHE A 101 -12.23 -30.84 -32.79
CA PHE A 101 -11.90 -32.07 -33.53
C PHE A 101 -12.92 -32.47 -34.63
N GLU A 102 -14.07 -31.80 -34.73
CA GLU A 102 -15.09 -32.07 -35.76
C GLU A 102 -15.53 -30.82 -36.51
N SER A 103 -14.61 -30.13 -37.16
CA SER A 103 -14.96 -29.27 -38.30
C SER A 103 -13.72 -28.90 -39.09
N ASN A 104 -13.30 -29.82 -39.97
CA ASN A 104 -12.40 -29.42 -41.03
C ASN A 104 -12.73 -30.16 -42.31
N ARG A 105 -13.68 -29.59 -43.05
CA ARG A 105 -13.70 -29.46 -44.52
C ARG A 105 -14.92 -28.58 -44.85
N TYR A 106 -14.66 -27.38 -45.39
CA TYR A 106 -15.61 -26.39 -45.95
C TYR A 106 -16.01 -25.13 -45.14
N GLY A 107 -15.48 -24.84 -43.94
CA GLY A 107 -15.84 -23.62 -43.15
C GLY A 107 -14.82 -22.46 -43.10
N SER A 108 -13.55 -22.70 -43.48
CA SER A 108 -12.42 -21.83 -43.09
C SER A 108 -12.49 -20.36 -43.52
N THR A 109 -13.19 -20.01 -44.59
CA THR A 109 -13.28 -18.61 -45.05
C THR A 109 -14.40 -17.82 -44.37
N HIS A 110 -15.49 -18.47 -43.99
CA HIS A 110 -16.61 -17.82 -43.29
C HIS A 110 -16.24 -17.53 -41.84
N ASP A 111 -15.61 -18.49 -41.15
CA ASP A 111 -15.21 -18.33 -39.74
C ASP A 111 -14.09 -17.30 -39.59
N LEU A 112 -13.15 -17.24 -40.55
CA LEU A 112 -12.15 -16.17 -40.60
C LEU A 112 -12.80 -14.80 -40.80
N ARG A 113 -13.83 -14.70 -41.65
CA ARG A 113 -14.53 -13.43 -41.89
C ARG A 113 -15.34 -13.00 -40.65
N GLU A 114 -15.99 -13.94 -39.97
CA GLU A 114 -16.77 -13.66 -38.77
C GLU A 114 -15.88 -13.27 -37.57
N THR A 115 -14.74 -13.95 -37.39
CA THR A 115 -13.75 -13.58 -36.38
C THR A 115 -13.10 -12.23 -36.67
N THR A 116 -12.87 -11.90 -37.95
CA THR A 116 -12.39 -10.57 -38.37
C THR A 116 -13.41 -9.48 -38.06
N ILE A 117 -14.70 -9.71 -38.30
CA ILE A 117 -15.77 -8.76 -37.96
C ILE A 117 -15.88 -8.58 -36.43
N LYS A 118 -15.79 -9.67 -35.66
CA LYS A 118 -15.79 -9.61 -34.18
C LYS A 118 -14.56 -8.88 -33.63
N LEU A 119 -13.39 -9.02 -34.26
CA LEU A 119 -12.18 -8.27 -33.91
C LEU A 119 -12.34 -6.78 -34.21
N ALA A 120 -12.84 -6.43 -35.41
CA ALA A 120 -13.12 -5.04 -35.77
C ALA A 120 -14.10 -4.38 -34.79
N ALA A 121 -15.18 -5.06 -34.41
CA ALA A 121 -16.13 -4.56 -33.41
C ALA A 121 -15.50 -4.40 -32.00
N LYS A 122 -14.56 -5.27 -31.63
CA LYS A 122 -13.79 -5.12 -30.38
C LYS A 122 -12.81 -3.95 -30.45
N ASP A 123 -12.17 -3.73 -31.60
CA ASP A 123 -11.28 -2.59 -31.83
C ASP A 123 -12.05 -1.26 -31.78
N ASP A 124 -13.24 -1.20 -32.36
CA ASP A 124 -14.15 -0.04 -32.25
C ASP A 124 -14.54 0.22 -30.80
N ARG A 125 -14.88 -0.83 -30.04
CA ARG A 125 -15.19 -0.71 -28.61
C ARG A 125 -13.99 -0.25 -27.78
N ILE A 126 -12.78 -0.71 -28.11
CA ILE A 126 -11.54 -0.27 -27.47
C ILE A 126 -11.31 1.22 -27.76
N ASN A 127 -11.58 1.67 -28.99
CA ASN A 127 -11.42 3.08 -29.36
C ASN A 127 -12.46 3.99 -28.67
N GLU A 128 -13.68 3.52 -28.49
CA GLU A 128 -14.69 4.22 -27.66
C GLU A 128 -14.25 4.33 -26.21
N LEU A 129 -13.81 3.23 -25.59
CA LEU A 129 -13.34 3.21 -24.21
C LEU A 129 -12.10 4.09 -24.01
N LYS A 130 -11.21 4.19 -25.01
CA LYS A 130 -10.08 5.12 -25.00
C LYS A 130 -10.56 6.58 -24.98
N LYS A 131 -11.51 6.95 -25.84
CA LYS A 131 -12.09 8.30 -25.86
C LYS A 131 -12.78 8.64 -24.53
N GLU A 132 -13.52 7.69 -23.96
CA GLU A 132 -14.17 7.87 -22.65
C GLU A 132 -13.13 8.06 -21.54
N ASN A 133 -12.05 7.27 -21.55
CA ASN A 133 -10.96 7.40 -20.60
C ASN A 133 -10.24 8.75 -20.74
N ASP A 134 -10.01 9.24 -21.97
CA ASP A 134 -9.41 10.55 -22.21
C ASP A 134 -10.29 11.69 -21.67
N LEU A 135 -11.62 11.59 -21.81
CA LEU A 135 -12.58 12.54 -21.22
C LEU A 135 -12.54 12.51 -19.68
N ILE A 136 -12.46 11.32 -19.09
CA ILE A 136 -12.34 11.14 -17.63
C ILE A 136 -11.01 11.71 -17.12
N ILE A 137 -9.90 11.50 -17.84
CA ILE A 137 -8.60 12.07 -17.51
C ILE A 137 -8.67 13.60 -17.55
N HIS A 138 -9.29 14.17 -18.59
CA HIS A 138 -9.46 15.62 -18.71
C HIS A 138 -10.33 16.20 -17.58
N ALA A 139 -11.46 15.55 -17.26
CA ALA A 139 -12.33 15.96 -16.16
C ALA A 139 -11.61 15.90 -14.80
N ASN A 140 -10.84 14.83 -14.54
CA ASN A 140 -10.03 14.71 -13.33
C ASN A 140 -8.95 15.79 -13.24
N TYR A 141 -8.35 16.18 -14.36
CA TYR A 141 -7.38 17.27 -14.40
C TYR A 141 -8.03 18.61 -14.01
N GLN A 142 -9.21 18.92 -14.55
CA GLN A 142 -9.96 20.13 -14.19
C GLN A 142 -10.38 20.14 -12.72
N LEU A 143 -10.84 19.00 -12.19
CA LEU A 143 -11.18 18.87 -10.77
C LEU A 143 -9.96 19.09 -9.87
N ARG A 144 -8.78 18.59 -10.25
CA ARG A 144 -7.54 18.83 -9.51
C ARG A 144 -7.14 20.30 -9.48
N LEU A 145 -7.25 21.00 -10.61
CA LEU A 145 -7.02 22.45 -10.65
C LEU A 145 -7.99 23.19 -9.74
N ARG A 146 -9.27 22.80 -9.76
CA ARG A 146 -10.29 23.43 -8.91
C ARG A 146 -10.06 23.17 -7.43
N VAL A 147 -9.64 21.96 -7.06
CA VAL A 147 -9.27 21.63 -5.68
C VAL A 147 -8.09 22.49 -5.23
N HIS A 148 -7.07 22.64 -6.08
CA HIS A 148 -5.90 23.45 -5.75
C HIS A 148 -6.24 24.94 -5.54
N GLU A 149 -7.12 25.50 -6.38
CA GLU A 149 -7.64 26.86 -6.18
C GLU A 149 -8.40 27.01 -4.85
N LEU A 150 -9.25 26.03 -4.51
CA LEU A 150 -10.01 26.05 -3.25
C LEU A 150 -9.08 25.93 -2.04
N GLU A 151 -8.07 25.06 -2.09
CA GLU A 151 -7.05 24.92 -1.05
C GLU A 151 -6.27 26.24 -0.86
N SER A 152 -5.86 26.88 -1.96
CA SER A 152 -5.20 28.20 -1.90
C SER A 152 -6.10 29.26 -1.26
N ASN A 153 -7.38 29.26 -1.59
CA ASN A 153 -8.34 30.20 -1.01
C ASN A 153 -8.56 29.95 0.48
N VAL A 154 -8.67 28.69 0.91
CA VAL A 154 -8.79 28.32 2.33
C VAL A 154 -7.59 28.80 3.13
N ASN A 155 -6.37 28.59 2.62
CA ASN A 155 -5.15 29.09 3.26
C ASN A 155 -5.14 30.63 3.40
N SER A 156 -5.68 31.34 2.41
CA SER A 156 -5.85 32.80 2.49
C SER A 156 -6.87 33.20 3.56
N TYR A 157 -8.01 32.50 3.65
CA TYR A 157 -9.02 32.76 4.68
C TYR A 157 -8.49 32.46 6.08
N ASP A 158 -7.72 31.39 6.27
CA ASP A 158 -7.08 31.07 7.54
C ASP A 158 -6.05 32.13 7.95
N SER A 159 -5.28 32.66 6.99
CA SER A 159 -4.37 33.79 7.24
C SER A 159 -5.11 35.04 7.71
N VAL A 160 -6.22 35.39 7.06
CA VAL A 160 -7.04 36.55 7.44
C VAL A 160 -7.74 36.32 8.78
N SER A 161 -8.27 35.12 9.01
CA SER A 161 -8.89 34.70 10.27
C SER A 161 -7.89 34.83 11.44
N ASN A 162 -6.68 34.29 11.29
CA ASN A 162 -5.63 34.39 12.29
C ASN A 162 -5.25 35.85 12.59
N LYS A 163 -5.14 36.71 11.56
CA LYS A 163 -4.91 38.15 11.74
C LYS A 163 -6.05 38.82 12.50
N SER A 164 -7.30 38.47 12.18
CA SER A 164 -8.47 39.02 12.86
C SER A 164 -8.56 38.58 14.33
N THR A 165 -8.24 37.32 14.63
CA THR A 165 -8.20 36.77 15.99
C THR A 165 -7.12 37.44 16.83
N LEU A 166 -5.93 37.68 16.26
CA LEU A 166 -4.86 38.42 16.91
C LEU A 166 -5.26 39.88 17.20
N ALA A 167 -5.91 40.56 16.24
CA ALA A 167 -6.41 41.91 16.44
C ALA A 167 -7.47 41.98 17.56
N ILE A 168 -8.43 41.03 17.57
CA ILE A 168 -9.45 40.93 18.62
C ILE A 168 -8.80 40.69 19.99
N SER A 169 -7.83 39.78 20.08
CA SER A 169 -7.11 39.50 21.32
C SER A 169 -6.35 40.74 21.84
N SER A 170 -5.71 41.50 20.95
CA SER A 170 -5.06 42.77 21.31
C SER A 170 -6.06 43.79 21.85
N ILE A 171 -7.20 43.98 21.18
CA ILE A 171 -8.24 44.91 21.62
C ILE A 171 -8.84 44.49 22.98
N GLN A 172 -9.06 43.19 23.18
CA GLN A 172 -9.54 42.66 24.46
C GLN A 172 -8.55 42.90 25.61
N LYS A 173 -7.26 42.76 25.33
CA LYS A 173 -6.20 43.05 26.30
C LYS A 173 -6.19 44.54 26.66
N ASP A 174 -6.20 45.43 25.67
CA ASP A 174 -6.24 46.88 25.89
C ASP A 174 -7.49 47.31 26.67
N ALA A 175 -8.66 46.73 26.34
CA ALA A 175 -9.89 47.01 27.06
C ALA A 175 -9.80 46.60 28.54
N LYS A 176 -9.16 45.45 28.83
CA LYS A 176 -8.93 45.00 30.20
C LYS A 176 -7.97 45.93 30.95
N GLU A 177 -6.86 46.34 30.32
CA GLU A 177 -5.92 47.29 30.92
C GLU A 177 -6.60 48.64 31.24
N LYS A 178 -7.49 49.11 30.36
CA LYS A 178 -8.27 50.33 30.62
C LYS A 178 -9.27 50.16 31.76
N GLN A 179 -9.91 49.00 31.88
CA GLN A 179 -10.79 48.69 33.00
C GLN A 179 -10.02 48.68 34.33
N ASP A 180 -8.83 48.08 34.36
CA ASP A 180 -7.98 48.05 35.56
C ASP A 180 -7.51 49.46 35.94
N GLN A 181 -7.11 50.29 34.98
CA GLN A 181 -6.78 51.71 35.20
C GLN A 181 -7.96 52.50 35.76
N LEU A 182 -9.17 52.25 35.27
CA LEU A 182 -10.38 52.91 35.75
C LEU A 182 -10.65 52.56 37.21
N LEU A 183 -10.57 51.27 37.57
CA LEU A 183 -10.74 50.81 38.95
C LEU A 183 -9.68 51.42 39.89
N GLU A 184 -8.43 51.53 39.45
CA GLU A 184 -7.37 52.19 40.22
C GLU A 184 -7.67 53.68 40.44
N LEU A 185 -8.09 54.39 39.40
CA LEU A 185 -8.47 55.80 39.50
C LEU A 185 -9.68 56.00 40.42
N GLU A 186 -10.69 55.13 40.33
CA GLU A 186 -11.85 55.15 41.24
C GLU A 186 -11.45 54.91 42.71
N ALA A 187 -10.48 54.03 42.95
CA ALA A 187 -9.94 53.80 44.29
C ALA A 187 -9.19 55.05 44.81
N ARG A 188 -8.37 55.67 43.96
CA ARG A 188 -7.61 56.88 44.30
C ARG A 188 -8.53 58.06 44.61
N VAL A 189 -9.61 58.23 43.85
CA VAL A 189 -10.62 59.26 44.12
C VAL A 189 -11.31 59.03 45.47
N ARG A 190 -11.67 57.78 45.80
CA ARG A 190 -12.23 57.45 47.12
C ARG A 190 -11.28 57.84 48.26
N THR A 191 -9.99 57.50 48.15
CA THR A 191 -8.99 57.89 49.16
C THR A 191 -8.89 59.41 49.29
N HIS A 192 -8.83 60.16 48.19
CA HIS A 192 -8.78 61.63 48.27
C HIS A 192 -10.07 62.24 48.86
N MET A 193 -11.23 61.63 48.63
CA MET A 193 -12.47 62.06 49.28
C MET A 193 -12.41 61.86 50.81
N GLU A 194 -11.93 60.70 51.26
CA GLU A 194 -11.74 60.42 52.69
C GLU A 194 -10.74 61.39 53.35
N GLU A 195 -9.62 61.66 52.68
CA GLU A 195 -8.62 62.64 53.12
C GLU A 195 -9.21 64.05 53.22
N ARG A 196 -10.01 64.46 52.22
CA ARG A 196 -10.70 65.75 52.21
C ARG A 196 -11.67 65.85 53.38
N GLU A 197 -12.52 64.85 53.59
CA GLU A 197 -13.46 64.84 54.72
C GLU A 197 -12.72 64.90 56.06
N ALA A 198 -11.61 64.19 56.21
CA ALA A 198 -10.78 64.25 57.41
C ALA A 198 -10.16 65.64 57.63
N SER A 199 -9.76 66.32 56.55
CA SER A 199 -9.24 67.70 56.61
C SER A 199 -10.31 68.72 57.01
N GLU A 200 -11.54 68.57 56.50
CA GLU A 200 -12.68 69.42 56.81
C GLU A 200 -13.06 69.30 58.29
N ARG A 201 -13.12 68.07 58.83
CA ARG A 201 -13.33 67.84 60.26
C ARG A 201 -12.25 68.52 61.13
N LYS A 202 -10.99 68.55 60.69
CA LYS A 202 -9.91 69.24 61.43
C LYS A 202 -10.09 70.76 61.42
N MET A 203 -10.51 71.33 60.28
CA MET A 203 -10.80 72.76 60.15
C MET A 203 -11.91 73.19 61.11
N ASP A 204 -13.00 72.43 61.18
CA ASP A 204 -14.11 72.70 62.12
C ASP A 204 -13.65 72.73 63.58
N VAL A 205 -12.74 71.82 63.96
CA VAL A 205 -12.16 71.78 65.30
C VAL A 205 -11.30 73.02 65.57
N LEU A 206 -10.49 73.45 64.61
CA LEU A 206 -9.67 74.66 64.75
C LEU A 206 -10.51 75.93 64.83
N GLN A 207 -11.59 76.01 64.05
CA GLN A 207 -12.52 77.14 64.08
C GLN A 207 -13.17 77.30 65.45
N LYS A 208 -13.60 76.20 66.08
CA LYS A 208 -14.16 76.22 67.45
C LYS A 208 -13.13 76.72 68.47
N LYS A 209 -11.88 76.25 68.39
CA LYS A 209 -10.80 76.73 69.27
C LYS A 209 -10.52 78.23 69.11
N LEU A 210 -10.55 78.73 67.87
CA LEU A 210 -10.34 80.15 67.60
C LEU A 210 -11.45 81.00 68.20
N GLN A 211 -12.71 80.57 68.10
CA GLN A 211 -13.85 81.24 68.73
C GLN A 211 -13.69 81.29 70.26
N GLU A 212 -13.22 80.21 70.87
CA GLU A 212 -12.97 80.14 72.31
C GLU A 212 -11.85 81.12 72.76
N LEU A 213 -10.77 81.23 71.98
CA LEU A 213 -9.69 82.20 72.26
C LEU A 213 -10.18 83.65 72.16
N PHE A 214 -11.02 83.98 71.18
CA PHE A 214 -11.59 85.33 71.07
C PHE A 214 -12.49 85.68 72.26
N ALA A 215 -13.23 84.71 72.80
CA ALA A 215 -14.02 84.91 74.02
C ALA A 215 -13.11 85.20 75.23
N GLN A 216 -12.01 84.46 75.38
CA GLN A 216 -11.03 84.67 76.46
C GLN A 216 -10.33 86.04 76.37
N LEU A 217 -9.98 86.47 75.16
CA LEU A 217 -9.29 87.75 74.95
C LEU A 217 -10.20 88.94 75.31
N SER A 218 -11.48 88.87 74.95
CA SER A 218 -12.48 89.90 75.28
C SER A 218 -12.59 90.11 76.79
N VAL A 219 -12.64 89.02 77.56
CA VAL A 219 -12.69 89.06 79.04
C VAL A 219 -11.43 89.70 79.64
N THR A 220 -10.26 89.46 79.04
CA THR A 220 -8.98 89.95 79.57
C THR A 220 -8.80 91.45 79.31
N LEU A 221 -9.30 91.95 78.18
CA LEU A 221 -9.15 93.36 77.79
C LEU A 221 -10.07 94.32 78.57
N GLU A 222 -11.13 93.84 79.21
CA GLU A 222 -12.02 94.67 80.04
C GLU A 222 -11.39 95.13 81.37
N HIS A 223 -10.23 94.59 81.79
CA HIS A 223 -9.73 94.73 83.16
C HIS A 223 -8.57 95.71 83.41
N ASN A 224 -8.08 96.49 82.44
CA ASN A 224 -6.90 97.32 82.68
C ASN A 224 -6.86 98.65 81.91
N TYR A 225 -7.55 99.68 82.43
CA TYR A 225 -7.16 101.07 82.21
C TYR A 225 -7.41 101.90 83.49
N GLY A 226 -6.38 101.98 84.35
CA GLY A 226 -6.42 102.74 85.60
C GLY A 226 -5.07 103.36 85.96
N GLN A 227 -4.78 104.51 85.35
CA GLN A 227 -3.90 105.61 85.77
C GLN A 227 -2.40 105.38 86.13
N PRO A 228 -1.47 106.17 85.55
CA PRO A 228 -0.08 106.26 85.98
C PRO A 228 0.14 107.34 87.07
N SER A 229 0.75 106.97 88.18
CA SER A 229 1.28 107.91 89.21
C SER A 229 2.75 108.21 88.93
N ALA A 230 3.13 109.50 89.01
CA ALA A 230 4.44 110.03 88.67
C ALA A 230 5.53 109.52 89.63
N ALA A 231 6.47 108.71 89.12
CA ALA A 231 7.64 108.23 89.85
C ALA A 231 8.69 109.34 90.05
N SER A 232 9.36 109.34 91.22
CA SER A 232 10.45 110.27 91.53
C SER A 232 11.70 110.01 90.68
N PHE A 233 12.49 111.05 90.38
CA PHE A 233 13.69 111.01 89.53
C PHE A 233 14.70 109.93 89.94
N GLU A 234 14.87 109.67 91.24
CA GLU A 234 15.79 108.66 91.75
C GLU A 234 15.32 107.22 91.47
N THR A 235 14.00 106.98 91.53
CA THR A 235 13.38 105.73 91.09
C THR A 235 13.60 105.52 89.59
N VAL A 236 13.52 106.59 88.79
CA VAL A 236 13.81 106.55 87.35
C VAL A 236 15.29 106.22 87.10
N MET A 237 16.23 106.82 87.84
CA MET A 237 17.67 106.56 87.68
C MET A 237 18.09 105.15 88.10
N SER A 238 17.57 104.63 89.23
CA SER A 238 17.78 103.24 89.65
C SER A 238 17.24 102.26 88.59
N ARG A 239 16.03 102.55 88.08
CA ARG A 239 15.43 101.78 87.00
C ARG A 239 16.26 101.82 85.72
N ILE A 240 16.87 102.95 85.38
CA ILE A 240 17.78 103.07 84.23
C ILE A 240 19.04 102.20 84.43
N ALA A 241 19.60 102.14 85.64
CA ALA A 241 20.76 101.31 85.94
C ALA A 241 20.44 99.80 85.84
N ASP A 242 19.30 99.38 86.38
CA ASP A 242 18.80 98.00 86.25
C ASP A 242 18.56 97.63 84.78
N ILE A 243 17.90 98.52 84.03
CA ILE A 243 17.67 98.35 82.58
C ILE A 243 19.00 98.26 81.83
N ASN A 244 20.03 99.01 82.24
CA ASN A 244 21.34 98.96 81.59
C ASN A 244 22.07 97.63 81.90
N ALA A 245 22.04 97.17 83.15
CA ALA A 245 22.61 95.88 83.53
C ALA A 245 21.89 94.70 82.83
N GLU A 246 20.56 94.76 82.78
CA GLU A 246 19.74 93.82 82.02
C GLU A 246 20.09 93.85 80.53
N ASN A 247 20.26 95.03 79.93
CA ASN A 247 20.67 95.18 78.53
C ASN A 247 22.04 94.54 78.25
N ILE A 248 23.01 94.69 79.16
CA ILE A 248 24.33 94.05 79.01
C ILE A 248 24.17 92.52 79.06
N LEU A 249 23.37 92.00 79.98
CA LEU A 249 23.11 90.56 80.10
C LEU A 249 22.36 90.00 78.90
N LEU A 250 21.35 90.72 78.40
CA LEU A 250 20.59 90.36 77.21
C LEU A 250 21.48 90.36 75.96
N LYS A 251 22.39 91.34 75.81
CA LYS A 251 23.40 91.33 74.73
C LYS A 251 24.30 90.10 74.83
N GLY A 252 24.75 89.72 76.03
CA GLY A 252 25.53 88.51 76.24
C GLY A 252 24.77 87.22 75.89
N LYS A 253 23.49 87.13 76.25
CA LYS A 253 22.60 86.01 75.85
C LYS A 253 22.37 85.99 74.34
N LEU A 254 22.18 87.15 73.72
CA LEU A 254 21.98 87.29 72.28
C LEU A 254 23.18 86.73 71.51
N VAL A 255 24.41 87.10 71.90
CA VAL A 255 25.64 86.57 71.28
C VAL A 255 25.71 85.05 71.39
N LYS A 256 25.41 84.48 72.58
CA LYS A 256 25.38 83.01 72.76
C LYS A 256 24.35 82.34 71.86
N ILE A 257 23.15 82.91 71.76
CA ILE A 257 22.09 82.38 70.87
C ILE A 257 22.55 82.46 69.42
N GLU A 258 23.17 83.57 69.01
CA GLU A 258 23.68 83.76 67.65
C GLU A 258 24.75 82.73 67.29
N ASP A 259 25.70 82.46 68.20
CA ASP A 259 26.73 81.43 68.00
C ASP A 259 26.14 80.02 67.91
N THR A 260 25.17 79.69 68.78
CA THR A 260 24.46 78.40 68.68
C THR A 260 23.66 78.28 67.39
N ASN A 261 23.07 79.37 66.90
CA ASN A 261 22.32 79.37 65.65
C ASN A 261 23.25 79.16 64.45
N LYS A 262 24.42 79.79 64.43
CA LYS A 262 25.45 79.57 63.40
C LYS A 262 25.93 78.11 63.37
N LEU A 263 26.12 77.49 64.54
CA LEU A 263 26.50 76.08 64.63
C LEU A 263 25.38 75.17 64.07
N LEU A 264 24.14 75.39 64.51
CA LEU A 264 22.98 74.64 64.03
C LEU A 264 22.75 74.81 62.51
N GLU A 265 23.00 76.01 61.97
CA GLU A 265 22.89 76.26 60.54
C GLU A 265 23.94 75.49 59.74
N LYS A 266 25.18 75.43 60.23
CA LYS A 266 26.25 74.62 59.65
C LYS A 266 25.92 73.12 59.70
N ASP A 267 25.41 72.63 60.83
CA ASP A 267 24.99 71.24 60.98
C ASP A 267 23.81 70.91 60.05
N ALA A 268 22.83 71.81 59.93
CA ALA A 268 21.71 71.66 59.00
C ALA A 268 22.16 71.66 57.53
N GLN A 269 23.17 72.46 57.17
CA GLN A 269 23.78 72.43 55.82
C GLN A 269 24.48 71.09 55.56
N SER A 270 25.26 70.58 56.52
CA SER A 270 25.92 69.25 56.41
C SER A 270 24.89 68.11 56.28
N ASN A 271 23.82 68.16 57.07
CA ASN A 271 22.74 67.17 57.00
C ASN A 271 22.01 67.22 55.66
N ARG A 272 21.72 68.42 55.13
CA ARG A 272 21.12 68.57 53.78
C ARG A 272 22.01 67.96 52.70
N ALA A 273 23.32 68.18 52.74
CA ALA A 273 24.26 67.60 51.79
C ALA A 273 24.26 66.06 51.86
N THR A 274 24.24 65.50 53.07
CA THR A 274 24.19 64.04 53.29
C THR A 274 22.88 63.43 52.78
N ILE A 275 21.75 64.07 53.07
CA ILE A 275 20.43 63.64 52.56
C ILE A 275 20.40 63.67 51.04
N GLN A 276 20.93 64.73 50.42
CA GLN A 276 21.00 64.84 48.96
C GLN A 276 21.87 63.73 48.34
N GLN A 277 23.01 63.42 48.96
CA GLN A 277 23.88 62.33 48.51
C GLN A 277 23.15 60.97 48.59
N MET A 278 22.48 60.68 49.71
CA MET A 278 21.71 59.44 49.87
C MET A 278 20.56 59.37 48.86
N ALA A 279 19.86 60.48 48.61
CA ALA A 279 18.78 60.54 47.61
C ALA A 279 19.30 60.20 46.20
N ASN A 280 20.46 60.75 45.81
CA ASN A 280 21.09 60.45 44.52
C ASN A 280 21.54 58.99 44.41
N GLN A 281 22.09 58.42 45.50
CA GLN A 281 22.46 57.00 45.56
C GLN A 281 21.24 56.09 45.43
N LEU A 282 20.15 56.42 46.13
CA LEU A 282 18.89 55.68 46.04
C LEU A 282 18.33 55.71 44.62
N GLN A 283 18.33 56.88 43.97
CA GLN A 283 17.88 57.02 42.58
C GLN A 283 18.70 56.16 41.62
N SER A 284 20.02 56.13 41.79
CA SER A 284 20.92 55.30 40.99
C SER A 284 20.65 53.79 41.20
N HIS A 285 20.43 53.38 42.45
CA HIS A 285 20.10 52.00 42.79
C HIS A 285 18.73 51.57 42.22
N VAL A 286 17.72 52.45 42.28
CA VAL A 286 16.41 52.22 41.66
C VAL A 286 16.56 52.03 40.16
N HIS A 287 17.34 52.88 39.49
CA HIS A 287 17.58 52.75 38.05
C HIS A 287 18.28 51.42 37.70
N TYR A 288 19.31 51.04 38.45
CA TYR A 288 19.98 49.74 38.30
C TYR A 288 19.00 48.57 38.48
N ASN A 289 18.15 48.63 39.51
CA ASN A 289 17.17 47.58 39.78
C ASN A 289 16.12 47.44 38.66
N ILE A 290 15.64 48.57 38.11
CA ILE A 290 14.74 48.57 36.95
C ILE A 290 15.40 47.91 35.74
N ASN A 291 16.64 48.28 35.42
CA ASN A 291 17.37 47.70 34.29
C ASN A 291 17.59 46.19 34.48
N HIS A 292 17.95 45.77 35.69
CA HIS A 292 18.09 44.35 36.02
C HIS A 292 16.76 43.58 35.90
N CYS A 293 15.64 44.20 36.31
CA CYS A 293 14.31 43.63 36.13
C CYS A 293 13.98 43.42 34.64
N LEU A 294 14.21 44.43 33.80
CA LEU A 294 14.00 44.35 32.35
C LEU A 294 14.88 43.29 31.68
N GLN A 295 16.14 43.19 32.09
CA GLN A 295 17.05 42.16 31.59
C GLN A 295 16.55 40.76 31.97
N ASN A 296 16.10 40.58 33.22
CA ASN A 296 15.55 39.30 33.67
C ASN A 296 14.28 38.92 32.88
N ASP A 297 13.40 39.87 32.58
CA ASP A 297 12.20 39.61 31.79
C ASP A 297 12.53 39.28 30.34
N THR A 298 13.57 39.89 29.77
CA THR A 298 14.09 39.54 28.44
C THR A 298 14.62 38.10 28.43
N ILE A 299 15.44 37.72 29.42
CA ILE A 299 15.98 36.36 29.55
C ILE A 299 14.84 35.33 29.71
N LYS A 300 13.79 35.65 30.47
CA LYS A 300 12.61 34.77 30.59
C LYS A 300 11.90 34.59 29.26
N ALA A 301 11.71 35.67 28.50
CA ALA A 301 11.07 35.59 27.18
C ALA A 301 11.90 34.76 26.20
N GLU A 302 13.22 34.94 26.17
CA GLU A 302 14.14 34.14 25.35
C GLU A 302 14.12 32.65 25.76
N ARG A 303 14.11 32.36 27.07
CA ARG A 303 13.96 31.00 27.58
C ARG A 303 12.65 30.36 27.13
N ASP A 304 11.54 31.09 27.22
CA ASP A 304 10.22 30.58 26.87
C ASP A 304 10.09 30.33 25.36
N ALA A 305 10.67 31.21 24.54
CA ALA A 305 10.80 31.00 23.10
C ALA A 305 11.63 29.74 22.79
N ALA A 306 12.80 29.59 23.42
CA ALA A 306 13.65 28.40 23.22
C ALA A 306 12.98 27.10 23.69
N LEU A 307 12.16 27.15 24.75
CA LEU A 307 11.37 26.01 25.20
C LEU A 307 10.26 25.65 24.20
N HIS A 308 9.61 26.65 23.60
CA HIS A 308 8.63 26.43 22.55
C HIS A 308 9.26 25.79 21.31
N ASP A 309 10.38 26.34 20.82
CA ASP A 309 11.11 25.79 19.68
C ASP A 309 11.57 24.34 19.94
N LYS A 310 12.04 24.05 21.16
CA LYS A 310 12.40 22.70 21.58
C LYS A 310 11.22 21.73 21.49
N GLU A 311 10.03 22.13 21.94
CA GLU A 311 8.85 21.26 21.87
C GLU A 311 8.41 21.05 20.42
N THR A 312 8.46 22.10 19.59
CA THR A 312 8.21 21.99 18.15
C THR A 312 9.14 20.96 17.50
N VAL A 313 10.46 21.10 17.68
CA VAL A 313 11.44 20.13 17.16
C VAL A 313 11.21 18.72 17.69
N LYS A 314 10.81 18.57 18.96
CA LYS A 314 10.49 17.27 19.55
C LYS A 314 9.27 16.63 18.89
N THR A 315 8.22 17.40 18.61
CA THR A 315 7.04 16.88 17.89
C THR A 315 7.40 16.48 16.45
N GLU A 316 8.17 17.31 15.73
CA GLU A 316 8.68 16.97 14.40
C GLU A 316 9.51 15.68 14.42
N LEU A 317 10.40 15.53 15.40
CA LEU A 317 11.22 14.33 15.58
C LEU A 317 10.37 13.08 15.80
N GLU A 318 9.28 13.18 16.55
CA GLU A 318 8.36 12.06 16.76
C GLU A 318 7.60 11.69 15.47
N THR A 319 7.18 12.69 14.68
CA THR A 319 6.57 12.41 13.36
C THR A 319 7.54 11.73 12.40
N VAL A 320 8.80 12.15 12.39
CA VAL A 320 9.85 11.55 11.54
C VAL A 320 10.15 10.12 11.99
N LYS A 321 10.21 9.85 13.29
CA LYS A 321 10.34 8.48 13.82
C LYS A 321 9.19 7.57 13.39
N SER A 322 7.95 8.04 13.53
CA SER A 322 6.78 7.27 13.09
C SER A 322 6.81 6.95 11.59
N ARG A 323 7.25 7.93 10.78
CA ARG A 323 7.48 7.72 9.34
C ARG A 323 8.57 6.70 9.06
N LEU A 324 9.69 6.76 9.79
CA LEU A 324 10.79 5.80 9.67
C LEU A 324 10.33 4.38 10.00
N ASP A 325 9.59 4.19 11.09
CA ASP A 325 9.05 2.90 11.49
C ASP A 325 8.10 2.32 10.43
N SER A 326 7.28 3.18 9.83
CA SER A 326 6.36 2.80 8.75
C SER A 326 7.12 2.36 7.49
N ILE A 327 8.16 3.11 7.11
CA ILE A 327 9.04 2.77 5.98
C ILE A 327 9.78 1.46 6.26
N GLN A 328 10.28 1.27 7.48
CA GLN A 328 10.99 0.04 7.86
C GLN A 328 10.07 -1.18 7.77
N LYS A 329 8.81 -1.08 8.21
CA LYS A 329 7.80 -2.13 8.05
C LYS A 329 7.52 -2.43 6.58
N ALA A 330 7.34 -1.40 5.75
CA ALA A 330 7.12 -1.56 4.31
C ALA A 330 8.32 -2.24 3.62
N TRP A 331 9.54 -1.85 4.00
CA TRP A 331 10.77 -2.47 3.51
C TRP A 331 10.88 -3.95 3.94
N GLN A 332 10.56 -4.27 5.19
CA GLN A 332 10.54 -5.66 5.66
C GLN A 332 9.53 -6.52 4.88
N ASN A 333 8.35 -5.97 4.59
CA ASN A 333 7.34 -6.66 3.78
C ASN A 333 7.83 -6.93 2.36
N THR A 334 8.35 -5.90 1.67
CA THR A 334 8.88 -6.06 0.31
C THR A 334 10.07 -7.02 0.25
N ARG A 335 10.91 -7.05 1.29
CA ARG A 335 11.98 -8.04 1.42
C ARG A 335 11.45 -9.46 1.58
N SER A 336 10.40 -9.67 2.38
CA SER A 336 9.74 -10.98 2.53
C SER A 336 9.07 -11.43 1.23
N GLU A 337 8.41 -10.53 0.50
CA GLU A 337 7.84 -10.84 -0.82
C GLU A 337 8.92 -11.24 -1.85
N LEU A 338 10.08 -10.58 -1.81
CA LEU A 338 11.21 -10.91 -2.66
C LEU A 338 11.74 -12.32 -2.37
N ASP A 339 11.93 -12.66 -1.09
CA ASP A 339 12.35 -13.99 -0.64
C ASP A 339 11.36 -15.08 -1.10
N GLN A 340 10.06 -14.82 -0.99
CA GLN A 340 9.03 -15.73 -1.52
C GLN A 340 9.12 -15.90 -3.04
N ARG A 341 9.42 -14.82 -3.78
CA ARG A 341 9.61 -14.90 -5.24
C ARG A 341 10.87 -15.67 -5.61
N GLU A 342 11.96 -15.49 -4.88
CA GLU A 342 13.22 -16.23 -5.07
C GLU A 342 13.03 -17.73 -4.83
N ASN A 343 12.30 -18.10 -3.78
CA ASN A 343 11.93 -19.48 -3.49
C ASN A 343 11.07 -20.10 -4.61
N LYS A 344 10.08 -19.35 -5.12
CA LYS A 344 9.26 -19.79 -6.25
C LYS A 344 10.10 -19.94 -7.52
N TYR A 345 10.99 -19.00 -7.81
CA TYR A 345 11.86 -19.05 -8.97
C TYR A 345 12.77 -20.28 -8.92
N SER A 346 13.40 -20.54 -7.77
CA SER A 346 14.24 -21.72 -7.55
C SER A 346 13.48 -23.04 -7.79
N SER A 347 12.21 -23.10 -7.36
CA SER A 347 11.34 -24.26 -7.60
C SER A 347 11.00 -24.44 -9.09
N HIS A 348 10.67 -23.34 -9.80
CA HIS A 348 10.41 -23.39 -11.24
C HIS A 348 11.67 -23.77 -12.03
N GLU A 349 12.84 -23.28 -11.64
CA GLU A 349 14.12 -23.64 -12.26
C GLU A 349 14.38 -25.15 -12.13
N LEU A 350 14.12 -25.73 -10.95
CA LEU A 350 14.25 -27.17 -10.74
C LEU A 350 13.28 -27.97 -11.61
N HIS A 351 12.01 -27.55 -11.67
CA HIS A 351 11.01 -28.21 -12.51
C HIS A 351 11.34 -28.10 -14.01
N MET A 352 11.86 -26.94 -14.45
CA MET A 352 12.31 -26.77 -15.83
C MET A 352 13.43 -27.74 -16.17
N LYS A 353 14.46 -27.86 -15.31
CA LYS A 353 15.54 -28.84 -15.49
C LYS A 353 15.00 -30.28 -15.56
N GLN A 354 13.99 -30.60 -14.76
CA GLN A 354 13.34 -31.91 -14.83
C GLN A 354 12.64 -32.15 -16.17
N LEU A 355 11.84 -31.19 -16.66
CA LEU A 355 11.18 -31.29 -17.95
C LEU A 355 12.18 -31.37 -19.12
N GLU A 356 13.30 -30.65 -19.05
CA GLU A 356 14.38 -30.75 -20.03
C GLU A 356 14.96 -32.16 -20.06
N ASN A 357 15.23 -32.75 -18.90
CA ASN A 357 15.71 -34.13 -18.80
C ASN A 357 14.69 -35.14 -19.36
N ASP A 358 13.41 -34.98 -19.03
CA ASP A 358 12.33 -35.83 -19.52
C ASP A 358 12.18 -35.72 -21.05
N ALA A 359 12.28 -34.51 -21.60
CA ALA A 359 12.24 -34.29 -23.05
C ALA A 359 13.42 -34.95 -23.76
N VAL A 360 14.63 -34.85 -23.19
CA VAL A 360 15.83 -35.56 -23.70
C VAL A 360 15.63 -37.06 -23.64
N TYR A 361 15.07 -37.59 -22.55
CA TYR A 361 14.77 -39.01 -22.38
C TYR A 361 13.76 -39.50 -23.44
N VAL A 362 12.62 -38.83 -23.59
CA VAL A 362 11.60 -39.19 -24.59
C VAL A 362 12.16 -39.12 -26.01
N LYS A 363 12.95 -38.08 -26.32
CA LYS A 363 13.62 -37.97 -27.63
C LYS A 363 14.59 -39.12 -27.89
N SER A 364 15.32 -39.55 -26.87
CA SER A 364 16.22 -40.72 -26.94
C SER A 364 15.42 -42.00 -27.24
N CYS A 365 14.35 -42.27 -26.47
CA CYS A 365 13.46 -43.41 -26.67
C CYS A 365 12.84 -43.42 -28.08
N PHE A 366 12.37 -42.27 -28.56
CA PHE A 366 11.81 -42.14 -29.91
C PHE A 366 12.85 -42.40 -31.00
N ASN A 367 14.09 -41.94 -30.82
CA ASN A 367 15.16 -42.23 -31.76
C ASN A 367 15.52 -43.73 -31.78
N ALA A 368 15.56 -44.38 -30.61
CA ALA A 368 15.76 -45.83 -30.52
C ALA A 368 14.63 -46.61 -31.21
N PHE A 369 13.39 -46.19 -31.02
CA PHE A 369 12.23 -46.76 -31.72
C PHE A 369 12.33 -46.62 -33.25
N LYS A 370 12.69 -45.43 -33.76
CA LYS A 370 12.94 -45.24 -35.20
C LYS A 370 14.06 -46.12 -35.72
N GLN A 371 15.14 -46.31 -34.95
CA GLN A 371 16.22 -47.24 -35.28
C GLN A 371 15.70 -48.68 -35.41
N GLN A 372 14.91 -49.13 -34.44
CA GLN A 372 14.33 -50.47 -34.47
C GLN A 372 13.44 -50.68 -35.70
N ILE A 373 12.56 -49.72 -36.03
CA ILE A 373 11.70 -49.82 -37.23
C ILE A 373 12.53 -49.78 -38.51
N GLY A 374 13.48 -48.85 -38.63
CA GLY A 374 14.35 -48.76 -39.80
C GLY A 374 15.11 -50.07 -40.04
N GLN A 375 15.58 -50.72 -38.97
CA GLN A 375 16.23 -52.04 -39.06
C GLN A 375 15.25 -53.14 -39.51
N MET A 376 14.03 -53.18 -38.97
CA MET A 376 13.02 -54.18 -39.37
C MET A 376 12.55 -54.02 -40.83
N LEU A 377 12.50 -52.79 -41.34
CA LEU A 377 12.09 -52.48 -42.71
C LEU A 377 13.23 -52.59 -43.72
N SER A 378 14.47 -52.63 -43.25
CA SER A 378 15.63 -52.89 -44.09
C SER A 378 15.65 -54.36 -44.50
N ASP A 379 15.97 -54.61 -45.77
CA ASP A 379 16.16 -55.95 -46.32
C ASP A 379 17.58 -56.10 -46.88
N GLY A 380 17.92 -57.26 -47.43
CA GLY A 380 19.27 -57.52 -47.97
C GLY A 380 19.67 -56.62 -49.15
N TYR A 381 18.73 -55.89 -49.75
CA TYR A 381 18.95 -55.08 -50.96
C TYR A 381 18.74 -53.58 -50.71
N VAL A 382 17.88 -53.22 -49.74
CA VAL A 382 17.53 -51.82 -49.43
C VAL A 382 17.66 -51.58 -47.94
N LYS A 383 18.60 -50.69 -47.58
CA LYS A 383 18.75 -50.16 -46.23
C LYS A 383 17.82 -48.96 -46.03
N VAL A 384 16.97 -49.02 -45.02
CA VAL A 384 16.08 -47.93 -44.62
C VAL A 384 16.71 -47.18 -43.45
N GLU A 385 17.06 -45.91 -43.67
CA GLU A 385 17.62 -45.07 -42.62
C GLU A 385 16.54 -44.76 -41.55
N PRO A 386 16.91 -44.60 -40.26
CA PRO A 386 15.98 -44.39 -39.15
C PRO A 386 15.45 -42.95 -39.09
N LYS A 387 14.99 -42.45 -40.23
CA LYS A 387 14.34 -41.16 -40.43
C LYS A 387 12.86 -41.40 -40.69
N GLU A 388 12.02 -40.55 -40.13
CA GLU A 388 10.56 -40.70 -40.21
C GLU A 388 10.07 -40.76 -41.66
N GLU A 389 10.59 -39.90 -42.53
CA GLU A 389 10.18 -39.84 -43.93
C GLU A 389 10.59 -41.10 -44.72
N GLU A 390 11.80 -41.62 -44.48
CA GLU A 390 12.30 -42.86 -45.11
C GLU A 390 11.47 -44.08 -44.68
N ILE A 391 11.18 -44.17 -43.38
CA ILE A 391 10.33 -45.22 -42.81
C ILE A 391 8.92 -45.16 -43.42
N LYS A 392 8.30 -43.97 -43.47
CA LYS A 392 6.97 -43.77 -44.07
C LYS A 392 6.95 -44.17 -45.54
N GLN A 393 7.95 -43.74 -46.32
CA GLN A 393 8.05 -44.07 -47.74
C GLN A 393 8.17 -45.58 -47.98
N LYS A 394 9.05 -46.28 -47.24
CA LYS A 394 9.17 -47.75 -47.38
C LYS A 394 7.86 -48.47 -47.02
N ILE A 395 7.18 -48.05 -45.95
CA ILE A 395 5.88 -48.64 -45.58
C ILE A 395 4.86 -48.43 -46.71
N GLN A 396 4.77 -47.23 -47.27
CA GLN A 396 3.85 -46.95 -48.39
C GLN A 396 4.16 -47.81 -49.62
N LEU A 397 5.44 -47.97 -49.98
CA LEU A 397 5.85 -48.85 -51.07
C LEU A 397 5.49 -50.31 -50.81
N LEU A 398 5.72 -50.81 -49.59
CA LEU A 398 5.32 -52.17 -49.21
C LEU A 398 3.80 -52.36 -49.28
N MET A 399 3.03 -51.36 -48.86
CA MET A 399 1.56 -51.40 -48.97
C MET A 399 1.08 -51.41 -50.42
N GLN A 400 1.68 -50.58 -51.30
CA GLN A 400 1.35 -50.56 -52.73
C GLN A 400 1.70 -51.90 -53.39
N SER A 401 2.92 -52.40 -53.15
CA SER A 401 3.37 -53.69 -53.68
C SER A 401 2.51 -54.85 -53.17
N SER A 402 2.05 -54.80 -51.92
CA SER A 402 1.10 -55.77 -51.36
C SER A 402 -0.25 -55.73 -52.09
N ARG A 403 -0.77 -54.52 -52.37
CA ARG A 403 -2.02 -54.33 -53.11
C ARG A 403 -1.91 -54.84 -54.54
N GLU A 404 -0.81 -54.56 -55.22
CA GLU A 404 -0.53 -55.05 -56.58
C GLU A 404 -0.45 -56.58 -56.63
N ARG A 405 0.29 -57.20 -55.70
CA ARG A 405 0.30 -58.67 -55.56
C ARG A 405 -1.10 -59.23 -55.33
N GLY A 406 -1.92 -58.56 -54.52
CA GLY A 406 -3.31 -58.93 -54.31
C GLY A 406 -4.11 -58.97 -55.62
N ILE A 407 -3.98 -57.94 -56.46
CA ILE A 407 -4.62 -57.89 -57.79
C ILE A 407 -4.15 -59.05 -58.68
N ILE A 408 -2.84 -59.31 -58.70
CA ILE A 408 -2.26 -60.41 -59.48
C ILE A 408 -2.81 -61.77 -58.98
N ILE A 409 -2.88 -61.97 -57.66
CA ILE A 409 -3.45 -63.19 -57.07
C ILE A 409 -4.90 -63.36 -57.51
N THR A 410 -5.75 -62.33 -57.39
CA THR A 410 -7.14 -62.42 -57.85
C THR A 410 -7.26 -62.72 -59.35
N ASN A 411 -6.36 -62.20 -60.18
CA ASN A 411 -6.35 -62.52 -61.62
C ASN A 411 -5.94 -63.97 -61.88
N LEU A 412 -4.93 -64.47 -61.18
CA LEU A 412 -4.50 -65.88 -61.29
C LEU A 412 -5.57 -66.83 -60.77
N GLU A 413 -6.28 -66.47 -59.69
CA GLU A 413 -7.42 -67.21 -59.18
C GLU A 413 -8.54 -67.30 -60.23
N ASN A 414 -8.87 -66.18 -60.89
CA ASN A 414 -9.84 -66.15 -61.99
C ASN A 414 -9.40 -67.01 -63.18
N GLN A 415 -8.13 -66.94 -63.58
CA GLN A 415 -7.58 -67.77 -64.66
C GLN A 415 -7.62 -69.26 -64.31
N LYS A 416 -7.27 -69.61 -63.06
CA LYS A 416 -7.38 -70.97 -62.54
C LYS A 416 -8.82 -71.45 -62.61
N GLU A 417 -9.79 -70.64 -62.17
CA GLU A 417 -11.21 -70.98 -62.23
C GLU A 417 -11.68 -71.19 -63.67
N GLN A 418 -11.25 -70.33 -64.60
CA GLN A 418 -11.57 -70.46 -66.02
C GLN A 418 -11.01 -71.75 -66.65
N LEU A 419 -9.72 -72.04 -66.42
CA LEU A 419 -9.09 -73.28 -66.91
C LEU A 419 -9.74 -74.52 -66.30
N THR A 420 -10.12 -74.46 -65.01
CA THR A 420 -10.86 -75.53 -64.35
C THR A 420 -12.21 -75.77 -65.01
N LYS A 421 -12.95 -74.69 -65.32
CA LYS A 421 -14.22 -74.80 -66.07
C LYS A 421 -14.02 -75.36 -67.48
N GLN A 422 -12.96 -74.96 -68.19
CA GLN A 422 -12.63 -75.49 -69.52
C GLN A 422 -12.28 -76.98 -69.47
N LEU A 423 -11.48 -77.40 -68.49
CA LEU A 423 -11.14 -78.80 -68.29
C LEU A 423 -12.38 -79.63 -67.95
N GLN A 424 -13.24 -79.12 -67.06
CA GLN A 424 -14.50 -79.78 -66.73
C GLN A 424 -15.37 -79.94 -67.99
N ALA A 425 -15.50 -78.89 -68.80
CA ALA A 425 -16.23 -78.96 -70.06
C ALA A 425 -15.61 -79.98 -71.05
N GLN A 426 -14.29 -80.10 -71.13
CA GLN A 426 -13.63 -81.14 -71.94
C GLN A 426 -13.87 -82.55 -71.40
N ILE A 427 -13.85 -82.75 -70.08
CA ILE A 427 -14.21 -84.03 -69.46
C ILE A 427 -15.64 -84.38 -69.81
N ASP A 428 -16.57 -83.44 -69.65
CA ASP A 428 -17.98 -83.63 -69.99
C ASP A 428 -18.14 -84.01 -71.48
N ILE A 429 -17.44 -83.31 -72.39
CA ILE A 429 -17.43 -83.65 -73.83
C ILE A 429 -16.83 -85.03 -74.10
N ASN A 430 -15.71 -85.39 -73.46
CA ASN A 430 -15.07 -86.70 -73.68
C ASN A 430 -15.91 -87.85 -73.11
N VAL A 431 -16.54 -87.64 -71.95
CA VAL A 431 -17.51 -88.59 -71.38
C VAL A 431 -18.69 -88.77 -72.33
N LEU A 432 -19.24 -87.68 -72.87
CA LEU A 432 -20.31 -87.75 -73.88
C LEU A 432 -19.81 -88.46 -75.15
N LYS A 433 -18.61 -88.12 -75.65
CA LYS A 433 -18.05 -88.74 -76.86
C LYS A 433 -17.85 -90.26 -76.68
N ASN A 434 -17.36 -90.70 -75.53
CA ASN A 434 -17.24 -92.13 -75.21
C ASN A 434 -18.60 -92.82 -75.03
N ALA A 435 -19.63 -92.10 -74.58
CA ALA A 435 -20.99 -92.64 -74.52
C ALA A 435 -21.69 -92.70 -75.89
N PHE A 436 -21.28 -91.87 -76.86
CA PHE A 436 -21.88 -91.77 -78.19
C PHE A 436 -21.08 -92.41 -79.33
N THR A 437 -19.87 -92.93 -79.08
CA THR A 437 -19.26 -93.90 -80.00
C THR A 437 -20.06 -95.19 -79.94
N SER A 438 -21.01 -95.36 -80.86
CA SER A 438 -21.61 -96.66 -81.14
C SER A 438 -20.47 -97.64 -81.41
N LEU A 439 -20.43 -98.74 -80.65
CA LEU A 439 -19.56 -99.88 -80.98
C LEU A 439 -19.69 -100.14 -82.48
N SER A 440 -18.57 -100.25 -83.20
CA SER A 440 -18.61 -100.53 -84.63
C SER A 440 -19.37 -101.83 -84.86
N ASP A 441 -20.13 -101.99 -85.95
CA ASP A 441 -20.92 -103.21 -86.18
C ASP A 441 -20.05 -104.47 -86.11
N GLU A 442 -18.77 -104.38 -86.50
CA GLU A 442 -17.77 -105.45 -86.37
C GLU A 442 -17.46 -105.75 -84.89
N ASP A 443 -17.25 -104.72 -84.07
CA ASP A 443 -17.00 -104.89 -82.63
C ASP A 443 -18.29 -105.31 -81.88
N TYR A 444 -19.46 -104.85 -82.33
CA TYR A 444 -20.76 -105.25 -81.79
C TYR A 444 -21.04 -106.72 -82.14
N GLU A 445 -20.75 -107.16 -83.37
CA GLU A 445 -20.82 -108.58 -83.73
C GLU A 445 -19.83 -109.41 -82.91
N VAL A 446 -18.59 -108.96 -82.75
CA VAL A 446 -17.59 -109.68 -81.95
C VAL A 446 -18.02 -109.75 -80.49
N VAL A 447 -18.50 -108.64 -79.90
CA VAL A 447 -19.00 -108.61 -78.52
C VAL A 447 -20.26 -109.46 -78.38
N MET A 448 -21.22 -109.37 -79.31
CA MET A 448 -22.45 -110.16 -79.26
C MET A 448 -22.19 -111.65 -79.54
N LYS A 449 -21.21 -111.98 -80.38
CA LYS A 449 -20.73 -113.34 -80.58
C LYS A 449 -20.04 -113.86 -79.32
N HIS A 450 -19.21 -113.05 -78.67
CA HIS A 450 -18.57 -113.43 -77.42
C HIS A 450 -19.58 -113.55 -76.27
N VAL A 451 -20.58 -112.66 -76.18
CA VAL A 451 -21.70 -112.75 -75.23
C VAL A 451 -22.54 -114.00 -75.52
N ARG A 452 -22.79 -114.34 -76.78
CA ARG A 452 -23.54 -115.55 -77.15
C ARG A 452 -22.73 -116.83 -76.85
N GLU A 453 -21.44 -116.84 -77.15
CA GLU A 453 -20.51 -117.90 -76.72
C GLU A 453 -20.44 -118.01 -75.19
N LEU A 454 -20.45 -116.89 -74.46
CA LEU A 454 -20.51 -116.85 -72.99
C LEU A 454 -21.86 -117.35 -72.44
N LEU A 455 -22.97 -117.09 -73.12
CA LEU A 455 -24.30 -117.56 -72.70
C LEU A 455 -24.54 -119.06 -72.97
N ASP A 456 -23.85 -119.63 -73.96
CA ASP A 456 -23.92 -121.07 -74.29
C ASP A 456 -22.96 -121.92 -73.44
N LEU A 457 -22.08 -121.30 -72.65
CA LEU A 457 -21.17 -122.00 -71.74
C LEU A 457 -21.84 -122.30 -70.39
N ASP A 458 -21.71 -123.53 -69.89
CA ASP A 458 -22.21 -123.94 -68.57
C ASP A 458 -21.35 -123.31 -67.46
N PRO A 459 -21.90 -122.40 -66.63
CA PRO A 459 -21.14 -121.67 -65.60
C PRO A 459 -20.45 -122.58 -64.57
N HIS A 460 -20.99 -123.78 -64.30
CA HIS A 460 -20.39 -124.72 -63.35
C HIS A 460 -19.19 -125.47 -63.95
N GLN A 461 -19.20 -125.70 -65.26
CA GLN A 461 -18.12 -126.38 -65.95
C GLN A 461 -16.96 -125.44 -66.24
N GLU A 462 -17.26 -124.17 -66.56
CA GLU A 462 -16.26 -123.19 -66.95
C GLU A 462 -15.50 -122.58 -65.76
N SER A 463 -16.15 -122.45 -64.59
CA SER A 463 -15.48 -122.07 -63.33
C SER A 463 -14.47 -123.11 -62.81
N SER A 464 -14.51 -124.34 -63.35
CA SER A 464 -13.57 -125.41 -62.97
C SER A 464 -12.30 -125.44 -63.83
N LYS A 465 -12.21 -124.61 -64.88
CA LYS A 465 -10.99 -124.47 -65.69
C LYS A 465 -10.04 -123.51 -64.98
N HIS A 466 -8.84 -123.99 -64.64
CA HIS A 466 -7.85 -123.22 -63.89
C HIS A 466 -7.16 -122.15 -64.77
N ASP A 467 -7.85 -121.02 -65.00
CA ASP A 467 -7.25 -119.75 -65.39
C ASP A 467 -7.69 -118.66 -64.37
N PRO A 468 -6.76 -118.09 -63.59
CA PRO A 468 -7.09 -117.18 -62.47
C PRO A 468 -7.75 -115.86 -62.88
N LYS A 469 -7.77 -115.48 -64.16
CA LYS A 469 -8.53 -114.29 -64.62
C LYS A 469 -9.99 -114.59 -64.95
N ILE A 470 -10.33 -115.84 -65.21
CA ILE A 470 -11.67 -116.27 -65.63
C ILE A 470 -12.55 -116.54 -64.40
N GLU A 471 -11.96 -116.95 -63.27
CA GLU A 471 -12.64 -117.22 -61.99
C GLU A 471 -13.44 -116.04 -61.44
N THR A 472 -12.88 -114.82 -61.41
CA THR A 472 -13.55 -113.65 -60.79
C THR A 472 -14.74 -113.16 -61.62
N MET A 473 -14.66 -113.29 -62.94
CA MET A 473 -15.73 -112.85 -63.86
C MET A 473 -16.95 -113.77 -63.75
N TRP A 474 -16.75 -115.09 -63.74
CA TRP A 474 -17.86 -116.05 -63.58
C TRP A 474 -18.44 -116.06 -62.16
N ALA A 475 -17.65 -115.74 -61.13
CA ALA A 475 -18.15 -115.56 -59.78
C ALA A 475 -19.17 -114.40 -59.68
N VAL A 476 -18.94 -113.29 -60.40
CA VAL A 476 -19.90 -112.17 -60.47
C VAL A 476 -21.14 -112.56 -61.27
N VAL A 477 -21.00 -113.25 -62.41
CA VAL A 477 -22.16 -113.70 -63.22
C VAL A 477 -23.03 -114.70 -62.47
N SER A 478 -22.44 -115.65 -61.73
CA SER A 478 -23.17 -116.59 -60.88
C SER A 478 -23.89 -115.89 -59.71
N ALA A 479 -23.41 -114.75 -59.23
CA ALA A 479 -24.06 -113.97 -58.18
C ALA A 479 -25.29 -113.19 -58.69
N PHE A 480 -25.34 -112.86 -59.99
CA PHE A 480 -26.49 -112.17 -60.62
C PHE A 480 -27.59 -113.11 -61.13
N ASN A 481 -27.32 -114.41 -61.30
CA ASN A 481 -28.29 -115.42 -61.72
C ASN A 481 -29.09 -116.05 -60.54
N LYS A 482 -29.23 -115.31 -59.43
CA LYS A 482 -30.04 -115.69 -58.26
C LYS A 482 -31.23 -114.75 -58.04
#